data_AF-A0A2D6HNV3-F1
#
_entry.id   AF-A0A2D6HNV3-F1
#
_cell.length_a   1.000
_cell.length_b   1.000
_cell.length_c   1.000
_cell.angle_alpha   90.00
_cell.angle_beta   90.00
_cell.angle_gamma   90.00
#
_symmetry.space_group_name_H-M   'P 1'
#
loop_
_entity.id
_entity.type
_entity.pdbx_description
1 polymer ?
#
loop_
_entity_poly.entity_id
_entity_poly.type
_entity_poly.pdbx_seq_one_letter_code
_entity_poly.pdbx_strand_id
1 'polypeptide(L)' 'MKFFKFFAIPALVLFLAACGNTTGERALSGGGIGAAGGAGLAAATGGSIGGGALVGGLAGAATGALTDEDDINLD' A
#
# COMPACT_ATOMS: atom_id res chain seq x y z
N MET A 1 -22.19 -3.68 -7.56
CA MET A 1 -21.95 -5.08 -7.10
C MET A 1 -21.06 -5.90 -8.05
N LYS A 2 -21.05 -5.69 -9.38
CA LYS A 2 -20.15 -6.38 -10.33
C LYS A 2 -18.67 -5.93 -10.27
N PHE A 3 -18.38 -4.75 -9.70
CA PHE A 3 -17.04 -4.17 -9.62
C PHE A 3 -16.11 -4.87 -8.62
N PHE A 4 -16.66 -5.48 -7.56
CA PHE A 4 -15.86 -6.08 -6.49
C PHE A 4 -15.09 -7.33 -6.96
N LYS A 5 -15.67 -8.09 -7.91
CA LYS A 5 -15.01 -9.29 -8.47
C LYS A 5 -13.86 -8.95 -9.43
N PHE A 6 -13.85 -7.75 -10.00
CA PHE A 6 -12.73 -7.26 -10.83
C PHE A 6 -11.55 -6.78 -9.99
N PHE A 7 -11.78 -6.36 -8.74
CA PHE A 7 -10.73 -5.88 -7.84
C PHE A 7 -9.94 -7.01 -7.16
N ALA A 8 -10.48 -8.23 -7.14
CA ALA A 8 -9.86 -9.40 -6.50
C ALA A 8 -8.52 -9.80 -7.15
N ILE A 9 -8.43 -9.71 -8.48
CA ILE A 9 -7.22 -10.05 -9.24
C ILE A 9 -6.08 -9.06 -8.98
N PRO A 10 -6.27 -7.73 -9.13
CA PRO A 10 -5.20 -6.78 -8.81
C PRO A 10 -4.86 -6.77 -7.32
N ALA A 11 -5.81 -6.97 -6.42
CA ALA A 11 -5.52 -7.10 -4.99
C ALA A 11 -4.55 -8.26 -4.68
N LEU A 12 -4.71 -9.41 -5.37
CA LEU A 12 -3.81 -10.56 -5.21
C LEU A 12 -2.41 -10.28 -5.77
N VAL A 13 -2.32 -9.57 -6.91
CA VAL A 13 -1.03 -9.15 -7.51
C VAL A 13 -0.30 -8.14 -6.62
N LEU A 14 -1.05 -7.21 -6.00
CA LEU A 14 -0.49 -6.24 -5.05
C LEU A 14 -0.01 -6.91 -3.75
N PHE A 15 -0.71 -7.95 -3.28
CA PHE A 15 -0.24 -8.78 -2.17
C PHE A 15 1.08 -9.49 -2.49
N LEU A 16 1.23 -9.97 -3.73
CA LEU A 16 2.47 -10.60 -4.18
C LEU A 16 3.62 -9.59 -4.35
N ALA A 17 3.31 -8.38 -4.82
CA ALA A 17 4.27 -7.27 -4.94
C ALA A 17 4.66 -6.65 -3.58
N ALA A 18 3.83 -6.81 -2.55
CA ALA A 18 4.17 -6.44 -1.18
C ALA A 18 5.21 -7.37 -0.56
N CYS A 19 5.40 -8.57 -1.12
CA CYS A 19 6.44 -9.52 -0.72
C CYS A 19 7.83 -9.17 -1.27
N GLY A 20 8.08 -7.90 -1.63
CA GLY A 20 9.36 -7.44 -2.17
C GLY A 20 10.54 -7.90 -1.30
N ASN A 21 11.66 -8.28 -1.90
CA ASN A 21 12.79 -8.93 -1.21
C ASN A 21 13.69 -7.93 -0.44
N THR A 22 13.33 -6.65 -0.43
CA THR A 22 14.14 -5.54 0.10
C THR A 22 13.23 -4.48 0.71
N THR A 23 13.65 -3.89 1.82
CA THR A 23 12.90 -2.87 2.57
C THR A 23 12.55 -1.64 1.73
N GLY A 24 13.43 -1.24 0.79
CA GLY A 24 13.19 -0.13 -0.13
C GLY A 24 12.01 -0.36 -1.08
N GLU A 25 11.97 -1.53 -1.74
CA GLU A 25 10.86 -1.92 -2.61
C GLU A 25 9.54 -2.03 -1.84
N ARG A 26 9.56 -2.52 -0.58
CA ARG A 26 8.38 -2.58 0.29
C ARG A 26 7.89 -1.20 0.71
N ALA A 27 8.79 -0.30 1.09
CA ALA A 27 8.45 1.07 1.43
C ALA A 27 7.89 1.83 0.21
N LEU A 28 8.49 1.65 -0.97
CA LEU A 28 8.02 2.29 -2.20
C LEU A 28 6.66 1.74 -2.65
N SER A 29 6.49 0.41 -2.58
CA SER A 29 5.24 -0.27 -2.92
C SER A 29 4.13 0.06 -1.91
N GLY A 30 4.41 -0.04 -0.61
CA GLY A 30 3.50 0.33 0.48
C GLY A 30 3.12 1.80 0.44
N GLY A 31 4.05 2.69 0.09
CA GLY A 31 3.79 4.11 -0.12
C GLY A 31 2.91 4.38 -1.34
N GLY A 32 3.17 3.71 -2.46
CA GLY A 32 2.35 3.83 -3.66
C GLY A 32 0.92 3.32 -3.45
N ILE A 33 0.77 2.14 -2.84
CA ILE A 33 -0.53 1.52 -2.54
C ILE A 33 -1.27 2.30 -1.47
N GLY A 34 -0.58 2.74 -0.42
CA GLY A 34 -1.14 3.57 0.64
C GLY A 34 -1.63 4.92 0.10
N ALA A 35 -0.89 5.54 -0.83
CA ALA A 35 -1.31 6.77 -1.49
C ALA A 35 -2.53 6.54 -2.39
N ALA A 36 -2.53 5.49 -3.20
CA ALA A 36 -3.65 5.15 -4.06
C ALA A 36 -4.92 4.80 -3.26
N GLY A 37 -4.76 4.01 -2.19
CA GLY A 37 -5.84 3.63 -1.28
C GLY A 37 -6.37 4.83 -0.49
N GLY A 38 -5.49 5.65 0.06
CA GLY A 38 -5.85 6.87 0.79
C GLY A 38 -6.51 7.93 -0.09
N ALA A 39 -6.06 8.07 -1.34
CA ALA A 39 -6.71 8.92 -2.35
C ALA A 39 -8.12 8.40 -2.70
N GLY A 40 -8.25 7.10 -2.93
CA GLY A 40 -9.53 6.46 -3.26
C GLY A 40 -10.54 6.52 -2.11
N LEU A 41 -10.08 6.30 -0.88
CA LEU A 41 -10.89 6.43 0.33
C LEU A 41 -11.32 7.89 0.53
N ALA A 42 -10.40 8.85 0.42
CA ALA A 42 -10.72 10.27 0.55
C ALA A 42 -11.70 10.73 -0.55
N ALA A 43 -11.55 10.25 -1.79
CA ALA A 43 -12.51 10.52 -2.85
C ALA A 43 -13.89 9.92 -2.54
N ALA A 44 -13.95 8.72 -1.95
CA ALA A 44 -15.20 8.06 -1.58
C ALA A 44 -15.89 8.73 -0.37
N THR A 45 -15.14 9.28 0.58
CA THR A 45 -15.67 9.96 1.76
C THR A 45 -15.89 11.47 1.54
N GLY A 46 -15.59 12.01 0.36
CA GLY A 46 -15.70 13.44 0.05
C GLY A 46 -14.62 14.32 0.69
N GLY A 47 -13.52 13.72 1.15
CA GLY A 47 -12.37 14.41 1.72
C GLY A 47 -11.34 14.83 0.66
N SER A 48 -10.30 15.54 1.10
CA SER A 48 -9.22 16.00 0.22
C SER A 48 -8.41 14.82 -0.33
N ILE A 49 -8.55 14.54 -1.63
CA ILE A 49 -7.83 13.45 -2.32
C ILE A 49 -6.32 13.58 -2.15
N GLY A 50 -5.76 14.78 -2.31
CA GLY A 50 -4.34 15.03 -2.11
C GLY A 50 -3.88 14.80 -0.67
N GLY A 51 -4.70 15.17 0.31
CA GLY A 51 -4.43 14.91 1.73
C GLY A 51 -4.50 13.42 2.07
N GLY A 52 -5.53 12.72 1.59
CA GLY A 52 -5.67 11.28 1.76
C GLY A 52 -4.55 10.48 1.07
N ALA A 53 -4.13 10.92 -0.11
CA ALA A 53 -2.99 10.34 -0.82
C ALA A 53 -1.67 10.56 -0.08
N LEU A 54 -1.45 11.76 0.46
CA LEU A 54 -0.21 12.09 1.15
C LEU A 54 -0.12 11.34 2.49
N VAL A 55 -1.22 11.34 3.27
CA VAL A 55 -1.29 10.62 4.55
C VAL A 55 -1.24 9.11 4.33
N GLY A 56 -2.01 8.58 3.39
CA GLY A 56 -1.99 7.16 3.06
C GLY A 56 -0.64 6.71 2.50
N GLY A 57 0.01 7.55 1.69
CA GLY A 57 1.33 7.26 1.12
C GLY A 57 2.45 7.33 2.15
N LEU A 58 2.42 8.33 3.04
CA LEU A 58 3.37 8.41 4.16
C LEU A 58 3.17 7.26 5.14
N ALA A 59 1.93 6.95 5.52
CA ALA A 59 1.63 5.84 6.41
C ALA A 59 1.97 4.49 5.79
N GLY A 60 1.69 4.30 4.49
CA GLY A 60 2.02 3.07 3.76
C GLY A 60 3.53 2.91 3.52
N ALA A 61 4.24 4.00 3.26
CA ALA A 61 5.70 3.99 3.12
C ALA A 61 6.38 3.76 4.47
N ALA A 62 5.91 4.41 5.53
CA ALA A 62 6.38 4.17 6.89
C ALA A 62 6.10 2.72 7.30
N THR A 63 4.91 2.19 7.04
CA THR A 63 4.58 0.78 7.35
C THR A 63 5.45 -0.18 6.53
N GLY A 64 5.69 0.09 5.24
CA GLY A 64 6.57 -0.72 4.40
C GLY A 64 8.05 -0.59 4.74
N ALA A 65 8.48 0.52 5.33
CA ALA A 65 9.84 0.74 5.84
C ALA A 65 10.04 0.21 7.26
N LEU A 66 8.99 0.20 8.08
CA LEU A 66 8.96 -0.36 9.44
C LEU A 66 8.75 -1.89 9.43
N THR A 67 8.26 -2.44 8.31
CA THR A 67 8.18 -3.88 8.09
C THR A 67 9.51 -4.35 7.54
N ASP A 68 10.41 -4.65 8.46
CA ASP A 68 11.77 -5.11 8.18
C ASP A 68 11.84 -6.64 7.98
N GLU A 69 12.65 -7.07 7.02
CA GLU A 69 13.28 -8.40 7.04
C GLU A 69 14.50 -8.44 7.98
N ASP A 70 14.90 -7.31 8.57
CA ASP A 70 15.94 -7.29 9.59
C ASP A 70 15.48 -7.89 10.95
N ASP A 71 14.22 -8.33 11.07
CA ASP A 71 13.73 -9.21 12.14
C ASP A 71 13.63 -10.70 11.71
N ILE A 72 13.91 -11.06 10.44
CA ILE A 72 14.11 -12.46 10.02
C ILE A 72 15.61 -12.76 9.93
N ASN A 73 16.22 -13.03 11.09
CA ASN A 73 17.41 -13.89 11.15
C ASN A 73 16.99 -15.29 10.65
N LEU A 74 17.11 -15.55 9.35
CA LEU A 74 17.18 -16.90 8.79
C LEU A 74 18.63 -17.36 8.88
N ASP A 75 19.00 -17.87 10.06
CA ASP A 75 20.12 -18.82 10.22
C ASP A 75 19.69 -20.21 9.75
#